data_AF-A0A434AVC8-F1
#
_entry.id   AF-A0A434AVC8-F1
#
_cell.length_a   1.000
_cell.length_b   1.000
_cell.length_c   1.000
_cell.angle_alpha   90.00
_cell.angle_beta   90.00
_cell.angle_gamma   90.00
#
_symmetry.space_group_name_H-M   'P 1'
#
loop_
_entity.id
_entity.type
_entity.pdbx_description
1 polymer ?
#
loop_
_entity_poly.entity_id
_entity_poly.type
_entity_poly.pdbx_seq_one_letter_code
_entity_poly.pdbx_strand_id
1 'polypeptide(L)'
;MRQMMLFCLFILGISQLVQAQQTATTSTGKVVILYDNGSWKYVDANLAEENVNSQNNLQSNSLEEFPVSKEVKIKDGVVEKTVFVEGPSAKLQKYFKIKNIVRCNFTLNSKDGKVTLKTDWKVMNGEGYSYFGFINKGNKISLELVGGQSLDLVYTEEFEPKEFPKYGFTTYTASLELSKEQIELLRRSIVLRASMNWSRRTEEYKVIAPSYFIKALAQILE
;
A
#
# COMPACT_ATOMS: atom_id res chain seq x y z
N MET A 1 -40.37 17.94 17.71
CA MET A 1 -39.09 18.19 18.43
C MET A 1 -38.50 16.93 19.10
N ARG A 2 -39.28 16.11 19.82
CA ARG A 2 -38.77 14.88 20.47
C ARG A 2 -38.19 13.82 19.51
N GLN A 3 -38.72 13.71 18.28
CA GLN A 3 -38.17 12.78 17.27
C GLN A 3 -36.89 13.27 16.59
N MET A 4 -36.66 14.59 16.50
CA MET A 4 -35.40 15.14 15.98
C MET A 4 -34.24 14.95 16.97
N MET A 5 -34.53 14.99 18.28
CA MET A 5 -33.52 14.79 19.33
C MET A 5 -33.05 13.33 19.44
N LEU A 6 -33.93 12.36 19.18
CA LEU A 6 -33.55 10.93 19.12
C LEU A 6 -32.64 10.61 17.93
N PHE A 7 -32.81 11.30 16.79
CA PHE A 7 -31.98 11.08 15.61
C PHE A 7 -30.55 11.61 15.81
N CYS A 8 -30.39 12.75 16.51
CA CYS A 8 -29.06 13.27 16.88
C CYS A 8 -28.33 12.37 17.89
N LEU A 9 -29.04 11.77 18.85
CA LEU A 9 -28.44 10.82 19.80
C LEU A 9 -28.00 9.51 19.14
N PHE A 10 -28.67 9.07 18.08
CA PHE A 10 -28.28 7.86 17.34
C PHE A 10 -27.05 8.08 16.46
N ILE A 11 -26.85 9.29 15.92
CA ILE A 11 -25.68 9.64 15.10
C ILE A 11 -24.43 9.86 15.97
N LEU A 12 -24.59 10.37 17.20
CA LEU A 12 -23.48 10.56 18.16
C LEU A 12 -22.96 9.24 18.77
N GLY A 13 -23.74 8.16 18.75
CA GLY A 13 -23.33 6.86 19.30
C GLY A 13 -22.39 6.04 18.39
N ILE A 14 -22.33 6.34 17.09
CA ILE A 14 -21.58 5.52 16.12
C ILE A 14 -20.13 6.03 15.92
N SER A 15 -19.80 7.25 16.37
CA SER A 15 -18.47 7.84 16.17
C SER A 15 -17.37 7.33 17.13
N GLN A 16 -17.70 6.46 18.09
CA GLN A 16 -16.79 6.04 19.17
C GLN A 16 -15.96 4.78 18.87
N LEU A 17 -15.98 4.21 17.66
CA LEU A 17 -15.29 2.95 17.35
C LEU A 17 -14.21 3.04 16.27
N VAL A 18 -13.61 4.22 16.08
CA VAL A 18 -12.37 4.32 15.28
C VAL A 18 -11.18 4.13 16.22
N GLN A 19 -10.86 2.87 16.54
CA GLN A 19 -9.59 2.56 17.18
C GLN A 19 -8.47 2.69 16.13
N ALA A 20 -7.82 3.85 16.12
CA ALA A 20 -6.66 4.11 15.29
C ALA A 20 -5.47 3.31 15.84
N GLN A 21 -5.12 2.22 15.16
CA GLN A 21 -3.96 1.41 15.50
C GLN A 21 -2.67 2.25 15.39
N GLN A 22 -1.87 2.27 16.44
CA GLN A 22 -0.66 3.09 16.50
C GLN A 22 0.53 2.36 15.85
N THR A 23 1.24 3.05 14.96
CA THR A 23 2.52 2.57 14.43
C THR A 23 3.65 3.36 15.05
N ALA A 24 4.73 2.67 15.44
CA ALA A 24 5.96 3.32 15.90
C ALA A 24 7.14 2.88 15.04
N THR A 25 8.15 3.75 14.96
CA THR A 25 9.41 3.44 14.29
C THR A 25 10.45 3.21 15.37
N THR A 26 11.09 2.05 15.36
CA THR A 26 12.22 1.76 16.26
C THR A 26 13.43 2.63 15.91
N SER A 27 14.39 2.77 16.83
CA SER A 27 15.66 3.49 16.60
C SER A 27 16.47 3.00 15.39
N THR A 28 16.17 1.79 14.90
CA THR A 28 16.78 1.17 13.72
C THR A 28 16.02 1.42 12.42
N GLY A 29 14.95 2.21 12.42
CA GLY A 29 14.13 2.51 11.25
C GLY A 29 13.13 1.42 10.87
N LYS A 30 12.99 0.36 11.68
CA LYS A 30 11.98 -0.69 11.49
C LYS A 30 10.64 -0.25 12.07
N VAL A 31 9.57 -0.45 11.31
CA VAL A 31 8.21 -0.08 11.73
C VAL A 31 7.58 -1.23 12.49
N VAL A 32 6.96 -0.90 13.62
CA VAL A 32 6.20 -1.82 14.46
C VAL A 32 4.75 -1.35 14.53
N ILE A 33 3.85 -2.32 14.53
CA ILE A 33 2.43 -2.13 14.82
C ILE A 33 2.26 -2.35 16.32
N LEU A 34 1.72 -1.37 17.04
CA LEU A 34 1.31 -1.52 18.44
C LEU A 34 -0.18 -1.87 18.51
N TYR A 35 -0.50 -2.86 19.33
CA TYR A 35 -1.86 -3.27 19.64
C TYR A 35 -2.26 -2.71 21.02
N ASP A 36 -3.56 -2.54 21.24
CA ASP A 36 -4.11 -1.99 22.49
C ASP A 36 -3.76 -2.79 23.75
N ASN A 37 -3.42 -4.08 23.59
CA ASN A 37 -2.95 -4.93 24.67
C ASN A 37 -1.46 -4.71 25.03
N GLY A 38 -0.82 -3.69 24.46
CA GLY A 38 0.60 -3.38 24.66
C GLY A 38 1.57 -4.30 23.90
N SER A 39 1.06 -5.27 23.14
CA SER A 39 1.89 -6.08 22.25
C SER A 39 2.25 -5.31 20.99
N TRP A 40 3.38 -5.65 20.38
CA TRP A 40 3.80 -5.06 19.12
C TRP A 40 4.30 -6.12 18.14
N LYS A 41 4.21 -5.85 16.84
CA LYS A 41 4.73 -6.73 15.77
C LYS A 41 5.51 -5.94 14.74
N TYR A 42 6.64 -6.50 14.28
CA TYR A 42 7.33 -5.96 13.12
C TYR A 42 6.48 -6.11 11.87
N VAL A 43 6.45 -5.05 11.07
CA VAL A 43 5.74 -5.04 9.79
C VAL A 43 6.44 -5.93 8.76
N ASP A 44 7.76 -6.16 8.90
CA ASP A 44 8.53 -7.09 8.07
C ASP A 44 8.82 -8.38 8.83
N ALA A 45 7.93 -9.38 8.69
CA ALA A 45 8.16 -10.73 9.20
C ALA A 45 7.64 -11.79 8.21
N ASN A 46 8.40 -12.05 7.15
CA ASN A 46 8.48 -13.42 6.65
C ASN A 46 9.77 -14.02 7.19
N LEU A 47 9.72 -14.49 8.43
CA LEU A 47 10.50 -15.55 9.07
C LEU A 47 10.39 -15.39 10.60
N ALA A 48 9.33 -15.96 11.17
CA ALA A 48 9.35 -16.55 12.52
C ALA A 48 8.00 -17.25 12.75
N GLU A 49 7.81 -18.39 12.09
CA GLU A 49 7.25 -19.50 12.86
C GLU A 49 8.32 -19.87 13.88
N GLU A 50 8.12 -19.46 15.15
CA GLU A 50 8.21 -20.33 16.32
C GLU A 50 8.08 -19.53 17.63
N ASN A 51 7.18 -20.05 18.47
CA ASN A 51 7.10 -19.94 19.92
C ASN A 51 6.80 -18.56 20.56
N VAL A 52 5.54 -18.49 20.99
CA VAL A 52 5.06 -17.82 22.20
C VAL A 52 6.10 -17.85 23.31
N ASN A 53 6.53 -16.67 23.77
CA ASN A 53 6.65 -16.38 25.20
C ASN A 53 6.72 -14.87 25.42
N SER A 54 5.60 -14.33 25.89
CA SER A 54 5.47 -13.00 26.46
C SER A 54 6.28 -12.91 27.76
N GLN A 55 7.27 -12.03 27.85
CA GLN A 55 7.66 -11.41 29.13
C GLN A 55 8.07 -9.94 28.92
N ASN A 56 7.20 -9.07 29.43
CA ASN A 56 7.41 -7.76 30.06
C ASN A 56 8.73 -7.00 29.82
N ASN A 57 8.61 -5.75 29.35
CA ASN A 57 8.91 -4.64 30.25
C ASN A 57 8.21 -3.34 29.81
N LEU A 58 7.56 -2.72 30.79
CA LEU A 58 6.90 -1.41 30.71
C LEU A 58 7.97 -0.32 30.80
N GLN A 59 7.97 0.60 29.85
CA GLN A 59 8.42 1.97 30.14
C GLN A 59 7.62 2.96 29.31
N SER A 60 6.69 3.62 29.99
CA SER A 60 5.93 4.76 29.52
C SER A 60 6.88 5.93 29.26
N ASN A 61 7.01 6.34 28.00
CA ASN A 61 7.45 7.68 27.66
C ASN A 61 6.36 8.38 26.86
N SER A 62 6.16 9.63 27.25
CA SER A 62 5.15 10.60 26.85
C SER A 62 4.86 10.67 25.36
N LEU A 63 3.57 10.76 25.04
CA LEU A 63 3.02 11.13 23.74
C LEU A 63 3.49 12.54 23.38
N GLU A 64 4.39 12.66 22.40
CA GLU A 64 4.58 13.93 21.71
C GLU A 64 3.43 14.12 20.71
N GLU A 65 2.61 15.14 20.95
CA GLU A 65 1.60 15.61 20.02
C GLU A 65 2.30 16.08 18.73
N PHE A 66 1.89 15.51 17.59
CA PHE A 66 2.39 15.93 16.29
C PHE A 66 2.02 17.40 16.02
N PRO A 67 2.98 18.29 15.75
CA PRO A 67 2.68 19.68 15.48
C PRO A 67 1.89 19.82 14.18
N VAL A 68 0.86 20.66 14.28
CA VAL A 68 0.00 21.15 13.20
C VAL A 68 0.84 21.55 11.97
N SER A 69 0.40 21.02 10.82
CA SER A 69 0.93 21.13 9.45
C SER A 69 1.94 22.26 9.18
N LYS A 70 3.22 21.89 9.05
CA LYS A 70 4.13 22.63 8.16
C LYS A 70 3.72 22.32 6.71
N GLU A 71 3.66 23.34 5.86
CA GLU A 71 3.49 23.16 4.41
C GLU A 71 4.53 22.16 3.92
N VAL A 72 4.06 21.06 3.34
CA VAL A 72 4.90 19.99 2.82
C VAL A 72 5.47 20.46 1.50
N LYS A 73 6.77 20.76 1.48
CA LYS A 73 7.46 21.16 0.25
C LYS A 73 7.88 19.91 -0.48
N ILE A 74 7.61 19.86 -1.78
CA ILE A 74 7.96 18.72 -2.63
C ILE A 74 9.24 19.11 -3.38
N LYS A 75 10.30 18.33 -3.20
CA LYS A 75 11.55 18.51 -3.95
C LYS A 75 11.57 17.57 -5.15
N ASP A 76 12.21 18.03 -6.23
CA ASP A 76 12.36 17.20 -7.43
C ASP A 76 13.31 16.03 -7.14
N GLY A 77 12.97 14.85 -7.67
CA GLY A 77 13.78 13.67 -7.43
C GLY A 77 13.12 12.36 -7.89
N VAL A 78 13.96 11.36 -8.13
CA VAL A 78 13.52 10.01 -8.48
C VAL A 78 13.99 9.06 -7.38
N VAL A 79 13.05 8.34 -6.77
CA VAL A 79 13.33 7.31 -5.77
C VAL A 79 13.67 6.00 -6.48
N GLU A 80 14.63 5.25 -5.91
CA GLU A 80 15.05 3.96 -6.45
C GLU A 80 13.89 2.97 -6.60
N LYS A 81 13.97 2.16 -7.66
CA LYS A 81 13.00 1.10 -7.95
C LYS A 81 13.00 0.06 -6.83
N THR A 82 11.83 -0.17 -6.23
CA THR A 82 11.65 -1.18 -5.18
C THR A 82 10.57 -2.16 -5.58
N VAL A 83 10.80 -3.46 -5.32
CA VAL A 83 9.76 -4.48 -5.47
C VAL A 83 8.73 -4.26 -4.35
N PHE A 84 7.52 -3.86 -4.71
CA PHE A 84 6.47 -3.54 -3.74
C PHE A 84 5.55 -4.73 -3.46
N VAL A 85 5.19 -5.45 -4.53
CA VAL A 85 4.29 -6.60 -4.49
C VAL A 85 4.95 -7.78 -5.18
N GLU A 86 4.83 -8.95 -4.57
CA GLU A 86 5.25 -10.21 -5.17
C GLU A 86 4.44 -11.39 -4.61
N GLY A 87 3.84 -12.18 -5.49
CA GLY A 87 3.13 -13.38 -5.09
C GLY A 87 2.45 -14.11 -6.25
N PRO A 88 1.85 -15.28 -6.00
CA PRO A 88 1.10 -16.01 -7.01
C PRO A 88 -0.18 -15.25 -7.38
N SER A 89 -0.53 -15.23 -8.67
CA SER A 89 -1.84 -14.81 -9.14
C SER A 89 -2.88 -15.88 -8.82
N ALA A 90 -3.99 -15.45 -8.22
CA ALA A 90 -5.10 -16.31 -7.84
C ALA A 90 -5.72 -17.08 -9.02
N LYS A 91 -5.60 -16.54 -10.24
CA LYS A 91 -6.03 -17.22 -11.47
C LYS A 91 -4.97 -18.06 -12.10
N LEU A 92 -3.75 -17.54 -12.26
CA LEU A 92 -2.71 -18.31 -12.94
C LEU A 92 -2.39 -19.58 -12.16
N GLN A 93 -2.44 -19.55 -10.82
CA GLN A 93 -2.22 -20.73 -10.00
C GLN A 93 -3.21 -21.88 -10.27
N LYS A 94 -4.38 -21.59 -10.84
CA LYS A 94 -5.37 -22.62 -11.22
C LYS A 94 -4.91 -23.44 -12.43
N TYR A 95 -4.06 -22.87 -13.28
CA TYR A 95 -3.62 -23.47 -14.54
C TYR A 95 -2.13 -23.80 -14.56
N PHE A 96 -1.32 -23.08 -13.79
CA PHE A 96 0.14 -23.16 -13.82
C PHE A 96 0.72 -23.32 -12.41
N LYS A 97 1.53 -24.36 -12.21
CA LYS A 97 2.20 -24.64 -10.93
C LYS A 97 3.39 -23.71 -10.65
N ILE A 98 4.07 -23.24 -11.70
CA ILE A 98 5.35 -22.49 -11.61
C ILE A 98 5.23 -21.10 -12.25
N LYS A 99 4.52 -21.01 -13.39
CA LYS A 99 4.36 -19.78 -14.19
C LYS A 99 3.13 -18.97 -13.77
N ASN A 100 3.07 -18.65 -12.49
CA ASN A 100 1.92 -17.99 -11.86
C ASN A 100 2.29 -16.77 -11.01
N ILE A 101 3.57 -16.40 -10.92
CA ILE A 101 4.00 -15.29 -10.08
C ILE A 101 3.72 -13.95 -10.78
N VAL A 102 3.24 -12.99 -10.00
CA VAL A 102 3.11 -11.58 -10.36
C VAL A 102 4.02 -10.77 -9.44
N ARG A 103 4.81 -9.87 -10.04
CA ARG A 103 5.69 -8.94 -9.34
C ARG A 103 5.35 -7.52 -9.78
N CYS A 104 5.27 -6.57 -8.87
CA CYS A 104 5.17 -5.15 -9.20
C CYS A 104 6.30 -4.37 -8.56
N ASN A 105 7.00 -3.57 -9.36
CA ASN A 105 7.96 -2.60 -8.86
C ASN A 105 7.36 -1.21 -8.86
N PHE A 106 7.62 -0.47 -7.79
CA PHE A 106 7.26 0.94 -7.67
C PHE A 106 8.50 1.81 -7.82
N THR A 107 8.31 2.92 -8.53
CA THR A 107 9.30 3.99 -8.69
C THR A 107 8.56 5.31 -8.53
N LEU A 108 8.97 6.11 -7.57
CA LEU A 108 8.30 7.36 -7.23
C LEU A 108 9.13 8.51 -7.80
N ASN A 109 8.49 9.37 -8.59
CA ASN A 109 9.12 10.51 -9.24
C ASN A 109 8.43 11.79 -8.79
N SER A 110 9.21 12.80 -8.47
CA SER A 110 8.74 14.13 -8.12
C SER A 110 9.31 15.13 -9.12
N LYS A 111 8.42 15.89 -9.77
CA LYS A 111 8.80 16.95 -10.70
C LYS A 111 7.74 18.04 -10.70
N ASP A 112 8.16 19.30 -10.66
CA ASP A 112 7.28 20.48 -10.76
C ASP A 112 6.17 20.45 -9.68
N GLY A 113 6.48 19.96 -8.48
CA GLY A 113 5.54 19.83 -7.36
C GLY A 113 4.50 18.71 -7.52
N LYS A 114 4.62 17.88 -8.56
CA LYS A 114 3.79 16.70 -8.78
C LYS A 114 4.54 15.43 -8.43
N VAL A 115 3.85 14.51 -7.78
CA VAL A 115 4.39 13.19 -7.44
C VAL A 115 3.71 12.13 -8.31
N THR A 116 4.49 11.44 -9.13
CA THR A 116 4.04 10.36 -10.00
C THR A 116 4.59 9.03 -9.50
N LEU A 117 3.70 8.07 -9.32
CA LEU A 117 4.05 6.68 -9.07
C LEU A 117 4.07 5.91 -10.40
N LYS A 118 5.25 5.45 -10.79
CA LYS A 118 5.41 4.47 -11.88
C LYS A 118 5.32 3.05 -11.31
N THR A 119 4.54 2.21 -11.98
CA THR A 119 4.30 0.81 -11.63
C THR A 119 4.75 -0.09 -12.78
N ASP A 120 5.71 -0.97 -12.51
CA ASP A 120 6.20 -1.98 -13.46
C ASP A 120 5.74 -3.38 -13.01
N TRP A 121 4.61 -3.83 -13.53
CA TRP A 121 4.10 -5.17 -13.31
C TRP A 121 4.77 -6.17 -14.26
N LYS A 122 5.17 -7.31 -13.72
CA LYS A 122 5.67 -8.47 -14.45
C LYS A 122 4.85 -9.69 -14.04
N VAL A 123 4.15 -10.25 -15.01
CA VAL A 123 3.38 -11.49 -14.88
C VAL A 123 4.24 -12.60 -15.47
N MET A 124 4.55 -13.64 -14.70
CA MET A 124 5.34 -14.80 -15.14
C MET A 124 4.50 -15.76 -15.99
N ASN A 125 3.80 -15.23 -16.98
CA ASN A 125 3.07 -15.94 -18.02
C ASN A 125 3.19 -15.14 -19.32
N GLY A 126 3.45 -15.82 -20.44
CA GLY A 126 3.71 -15.18 -21.74
C GLY A 126 2.47 -14.66 -22.46
N GLU A 127 1.28 -14.97 -21.97
CA GLU A 127 -0.03 -14.62 -22.54
C GLU A 127 -0.84 -13.79 -21.52
N GLY A 128 -0.17 -12.92 -20.76
CA GLY A 128 -0.78 -12.11 -19.70
C GLY A 128 -2.01 -11.32 -20.16
N TYR A 129 -2.05 -10.86 -21.41
CA TYR A 129 -3.21 -10.16 -21.97
C TYR A 129 -4.50 -11.00 -21.87
N SER A 130 -4.41 -12.30 -22.17
CA SER A 130 -5.57 -13.19 -22.15
C SER A 130 -6.20 -13.31 -20.75
N TYR A 131 -5.39 -13.19 -19.69
CA TYR A 131 -5.83 -13.33 -18.31
C TYR A 131 -6.20 -11.99 -17.65
N PHE A 132 -5.43 -10.93 -17.91
CA PHE A 132 -5.53 -9.67 -17.19
C PHE A 132 -6.03 -8.51 -18.06
N GLY A 133 -5.87 -8.60 -19.38
CA GLY A 133 -6.23 -7.54 -20.31
C GLY A 133 -5.22 -6.40 -20.30
N PHE A 134 -5.70 -5.19 -20.05
CA PHE A 134 -4.99 -3.92 -20.11
C PHE A 134 -4.99 -3.24 -18.72
N ILE A 135 -4.21 -2.16 -18.59
CA ILE A 135 -4.41 -1.16 -17.54
C ILE A 135 -4.99 0.08 -18.20
N ASN A 136 -6.29 0.30 -18.03
CA ASN A 136 -7.03 1.40 -18.66
C ASN A 136 -7.21 2.57 -17.70
N LYS A 137 -7.64 3.71 -18.24
CA LYS A 137 -8.15 4.81 -17.42
C LYS A 137 -9.26 4.32 -16.49
N GLY A 138 -9.12 4.62 -15.20
CA GLY A 138 -10.08 4.21 -14.16
C GLY A 138 -9.76 2.87 -13.50
N ASN A 139 -8.87 2.05 -14.07
CA ASN A 139 -8.27 0.96 -13.32
C ASN A 139 -7.47 1.52 -12.14
N LYS A 140 -7.30 0.73 -11.08
CA LYS A 140 -6.74 1.23 -9.82
C LYS A 140 -5.98 0.17 -9.04
N ILE A 141 -5.01 0.64 -8.26
CA ILE A 141 -4.43 -0.11 -7.16
C ILE A 141 -5.13 0.33 -5.88
N SER A 142 -5.87 -0.58 -5.25
CA SER A 142 -6.49 -0.37 -3.94
C SER A 142 -5.53 -0.86 -2.85
N LEU A 143 -5.15 0.02 -1.95
CA LEU A 143 -4.25 -0.26 -0.83
C LEU A 143 -5.05 -0.32 0.46
N GLU A 144 -4.98 -1.44 1.18
CA GLU A 144 -5.49 -1.55 2.54
C GLU A 144 -4.37 -1.13 3.50
N LEU A 145 -4.61 -0.07 4.25
CA LEU A 145 -3.68 0.52 5.19
C LEU A 145 -3.90 -0.06 6.60
N VAL A 146 -2.89 0.06 7.45
CA VAL A 146 -3.04 -0.21 8.88
C VAL A 146 -4.20 0.62 9.46
N GLY A 147 -5.00 0.01 10.33
CA GLY A 147 -6.26 0.61 10.82
C GLY A 147 -7.48 0.40 9.90
N GLY A 148 -7.35 -0.37 8.81
CA GLY A 148 -8.47 -0.80 7.96
C GLY A 148 -8.93 0.25 6.93
N GLN A 149 -8.25 1.39 6.86
CA GLN A 149 -8.53 2.40 5.83
C GLN A 149 -8.10 1.89 4.45
N SER A 150 -8.92 2.12 3.44
CA SER A 150 -8.58 1.81 2.05
C SER A 150 -8.26 3.08 1.25
N LEU A 151 -7.23 3.01 0.40
CA LEU A 151 -6.82 4.08 -0.49
C LEU A 151 -6.74 3.59 -1.93
N ASP A 152 -7.47 4.24 -2.82
CA ASP A 152 -7.44 3.94 -4.25
C ASP A 152 -6.44 4.85 -4.98
N LEU A 153 -5.52 4.24 -5.72
CA LEU A 153 -4.60 4.90 -6.64
C LEU A 153 -5.06 4.61 -8.07
N VAL A 154 -5.59 5.63 -8.75
CA VAL A 154 -6.29 5.46 -10.04
C VAL A 154 -5.38 5.81 -11.21
N TYR A 155 -5.31 4.93 -12.20
CA TYR A 155 -4.62 5.19 -13.46
C TYR A 155 -5.41 6.16 -14.33
N THR A 156 -4.71 7.15 -14.89
CA THR A 156 -5.30 8.21 -15.71
C THR A 156 -5.17 7.97 -17.22
N GLU A 157 -4.29 7.05 -17.60
CA GLU A 157 -3.96 6.71 -18.98
C GLU A 157 -4.19 5.22 -19.24
N GLU A 158 -4.16 4.84 -20.52
CA GLU A 158 -4.26 3.46 -20.97
C GLU A 158 -2.88 2.91 -21.32
N PHE A 159 -2.61 1.69 -20.89
CA PHE A 159 -1.32 1.02 -21.04
C PHE A 159 -1.51 -0.40 -21.53
N GLU A 160 -0.87 -0.69 -22.67
CA GLU A 160 -0.88 -2.01 -23.27
C GLU A 160 0.19 -2.93 -22.68
N PRO A 161 -0.12 -4.23 -22.48
CA PRO A 161 0.89 -5.21 -22.10
C PRO A 161 1.92 -5.40 -23.22
N LYS A 162 3.18 -5.61 -22.81
CA LYS A 162 4.21 -6.18 -23.69
C LYS A 162 4.37 -7.65 -23.36
N GLU A 163 3.96 -8.50 -24.28
CA GLU A 163 4.03 -9.95 -24.13
C GLU A 163 5.35 -10.50 -24.66
N PHE A 164 5.93 -11.43 -23.91
CA PHE A 164 7.17 -12.12 -24.29
C PHE A 164 6.93 -13.64 -24.24
N PRO A 165 6.14 -14.24 -25.17
CA PRO A 165 5.77 -15.65 -25.12
C PRO A 165 6.97 -16.59 -25.05
N LYS A 166 8.02 -16.32 -25.84
CA LYS A 166 9.28 -17.07 -25.86
C LYS A 166 9.95 -17.13 -24.48
N TYR A 167 9.86 -16.06 -23.70
CA TYR A 167 10.47 -15.95 -22.37
C TYR A 167 9.46 -16.25 -21.24
N GLY A 168 8.19 -16.47 -21.57
CA GLY A 168 7.14 -16.86 -20.63
C GLY A 168 6.74 -15.78 -19.64
N PHE A 169 6.80 -14.50 -20.02
CA PHE A 169 6.31 -13.41 -19.18
C PHE A 169 5.66 -12.28 -19.99
N THR A 170 4.86 -11.47 -19.30
CA THR A 170 4.22 -10.26 -19.83
C THR A 170 4.49 -9.11 -18.87
N THR A 171 4.74 -7.92 -19.39
CA THR A 171 4.98 -6.72 -18.58
C THR A 171 3.93 -5.63 -18.83
N TYR A 172 3.54 -4.93 -17.77
CA TYR A 172 2.72 -3.72 -17.83
C TYR A 172 3.48 -2.59 -17.15
N THR A 173 3.78 -1.53 -17.89
CA THR A 173 4.38 -0.31 -17.34
C THR A 173 3.35 0.78 -17.42
N ALA A 174 2.95 1.30 -16.25
CA ALA A 174 1.93 2.32 -16.11
C ALA A 174 2.39 3.38 -15.10
N SER A 175 1.77 4.56 -15.13
CA SER A 175 2.04 5.63 -14.17
C SER A 175 0.74 6.27 -13.70
N LEU A 176 0.73 6.78 -12.47
CA LEU A 176 -0.38 7.51 -11.86
C LEU A 176 0.13 8.68 -11.04
N GLU A 177 -0.65 9.76 -10.95
CA GLU A 177 -0.33 10.94 -10.13
C GLU A 177 -0.92 10.76 -8.72
N LEU A 178 -0.14 11.10 -7.69
CA LEU A 178 -0.59 11.10 -6.30
C LEU A 178 -1.08 12.50 -5.92
N SER A 179 -2.31 12.58 -5.41
CA SER A 179 -2.86 13.79 -4.80
C SER A 179 -2.18 14.11 -3.47
N LYS A 180 -2.30 15.36 -3.02
CA LYS A 180 -1.74 15.80 -1.73
C LYS A 180 -2.31 15.01 -0.56
N GLU A 181 -3.61 14.70 -0.60
CA GLU A 181 -4.29 13.91 0.44
C GLU A 181 -3.77 12.47 0.47
N GLN A 182 -3.53 11.86 -0.70
CA GLN A 182 -2.92 10.54 -0.80
C GLN A 182 -1.48 10.55 -0.27
N ILE A 183 -0.69 11.58 -0.60
CA ILE A 183 0.70 11.72 -0.11
C ILE A 183 0.72 11.81 1.42
N GLU A 184 -0.12 12.66 2.00
CA GLU A 184 -0.22 12.83 3.46
C GLU A 184 -0.69 11.59 4.18
N LEU A 185 -1.55 10.79 3.54
CA LEU A 185 -1.95 9.51 4.10
C LEU A 185 -0.82 8.47 3.99
N LEU A 186 -0.20 8.35 2.82
CA LEU A 186 0.81 7.33 2.51
C LEU A 186 2.14 7.56 3.24
N ARG A 187 2.50 8.80 3.54
CA ARG A 187 3.75 9.11 4.29
C ARG A 187 3.72 8.64 5.75
N ARG A 188 2.53 8.35 6.30
CA ARG A 188 2.34 7.94 7.70
C ARG A 188 1.68 6.58 7.87
N SER A 189 1.36 5.90 6.76
CA SER A 189 0.59 4.66 6.80
C SER A 189 1.40 3.50 6.25
N ILE A 190 1.27 2.35 6.93
CA ILE A 190 1.76 1.07 6.46
C ILE A 190 0.71 0.43 5.56
N VAL A 191 1.15 -0.13 4.43
CA VAL A 191 0.28 -0.90 3.54
C VAL A 191 0.30 -2.37 3.95
N LEU A 192 -0.87 -2.93 4.23
CA LEU A 192 -1.06 -4.33 4.59
C LEU A 192 -1.40 -5.20 3.37
N ARG A 193 -2.27 -4.71 2.49
CA ARG A 193 -2.69 -5.41 1.28
C ARG A 193 -2.72 -4.48 0.07
N ALA A 194 -2.52 -5.07 -1.11
CA ALA A 194 -2.65 -4.37 -2.37
C ALA A 194 -3.50 -5.21 -3.32
N SER A 195 -4.56 -4.60 -3.85
CA SER A 195 -5.40 -5.18 -4.89
C SER A 195 -5.25 -4.37 -6.17
N MET A 196 -5.04 -5.05 -7.29
CA MET A 196 -5.04 -4.42 -8.61
C MET A 196 -6.34 -4.75 -9.33
N ASN A 197 -7.04 -3.71 -9.76
CA ASN A 197 -8.14 -3.83 -10.70
C ASN A 197 -7.61 -3.70 -12.13
N TRP A 198 -7.43 -4.83 -12.79
CA TRP A 198 -7.13 -4.97 -14.21
C TRP A 198 -8.40 -4.81 -15.05
N SER A 199 -8.28 -4.59 -16.36
CA SER A 199 -9.46 -4.44 -17.23
C SER A 199 -10.34 -5.69 -17.29
N ARG A 200 -9.80 -6.89 -17.06
CA ARG A 200 -10.56 -8.15 -17.04
C ARG A 200 -10.98 -8.62 -15.65
N ARG A 201 -10.49 -8.01 -14.56
CA ARG A 201 -10.58 -8.58 -13.19
C ARG A 201 -9.91 -7.77 -12.11
N THR A 202 -10.26 -8.08 -10.87
CA THR A 202 -9.50 -7.65 -9.69
C THR A 202 -8.76 -8.84 -9.08
N GLU A 203 -7.52 -8.63 -8.67
CA GLU A 203 -6.74 -9.60 -7.88
C GLU A 203 -6.01 -8.90 -6.74
N GLU A 204 -5.97 -9.57 -5.59
CA GLU A 204 -5.14 -9.21 -4.44
C GLU A 204 -3.77 -9.87 -4.56
N TYR A 205 -2.74 -9.13 -4.14
CA TYR A 205 -1.37 -9.62 -4.12
C TYR A 205 -0.68 -9.32 -2.79
N LYS A 206 0.30 -10.16 -2.46
CA LYS A 206 1.13 -10.01 -1.26
C LYS A 206 2.03 -8.78 -1.39
N VAL A 207 1.91 -7.88 -0.42
CA VAL A 207 2.81 -6.73 -0.25
C VAL A 207 4.09 -7.22 0.43
N ILE A 208 5.24 -6.90 -0.16
CA ILE A 208 6.56 -7.27 0.38
C ILE A 208 7.36 -6.08 0.89
N ALA A 209 7.00 -4.85 0.49
CA ALA A 209 7.56 -3.61 0.99
C ALA A 209 6.48 -2.72 1.61
N PRO A 210 5.87 -3.14 2.74
CA PRO A 210 4.72 -2.48 3.37
C PRO A 210 5.00 -1.04 3.85
N SER A 211 6.26 -0.71 4.14
CA SER A 211 6.71 0.63 4.52
C SER A 211 7.23 1.46 3.34
N TYR A 212 6.99 1.04 2.09
CA TYR A 212 7.58 1.67 0.90
C TYR A 212 7.32 3.18 0.84
N PHE A 213 6.05 3.59 0.97
CA PHE A 213 5.68 4.99 0.81
C PHE A 213 6.28 5.89 1.89
N ILE A 214 6.36 5.43 3.14
CA ILE A 214 7.02 6.18 4.22
C ILE A 214 8.49 6.48 3.86
N LYS A 215 9.22 5.46 3.42
CA LYS A 215 10.65 5.57 3.06
C LYS A 215 10.87 6.36 1.77
N ALA A 216 10.03 6.16 0.76
CA ALA A 216 10.14 6.79 -0.54
C ALA A 216 9.74 8.28 -0.49
N LEU A 217 8.62 8.61 0.18
CA LEU A 217 8.15 9.99 0.29
C LEU A 217 9.09 10.83 1.17
N ALA A 218 9.68 10.27 2.23
CA ALA A 218 10.69 10.98 3.02
C ALA A 218 11.91 11.44 2.17
N GLN A 219 12.19 10.77 1.05
CA GLN A 219 13.27 11.16 0.14
C GLN A 219 12.89 12.28 -0.81
N ILE A 220 11.62 12.67 -0.95
CA ILE A 220 11.14 13.70 -1.90
C ILE A 220 10.28 14.80 -1.24
N LEU A 221 10.00 14.68 0.06
CA LEU A 221 9.29 15.69 0.85
C LEU A 221 10.28 16.41 1.78
N GLU A 222 10.05 17.71 1.99
CA GLU A 222 10.75 18.61 2.93
C GLU A 222 9.78 19.23 3.93
#